data_AF-Q8YKE3-F1
#
_entry.id   AF-Q8YKE3-F1
#
_cell.length_a   1.000
_cell.length_b   1.000
_cell.length_c   1.000
_cell.angle_alpha   90.00
_cell.angle_beta   90.00
_cell.angle_gamma   90.00
#
_symmetry.space_group_name_H-M   'P 1'
#
loop_
_entity.id
_entity.type
_entity.pdbx_description
1 polymer ?
#
loop_
_entity_poly.entity_id
_entity_poly.type
_entity_poly.pdbx_seq_one_letter_code
_entity_poly.pdbx_strand_id
1 'polypeptide(L)'
;MTDWNQKQERFLQYNIPTRLGHLATNLARIKSFCDDVTPQDVVASLLKESLYFIEWTVPNMVQTDVDQAAQIVELGRALTRWLFNWEKIRSDSTALTQVQTEVSLWSQRVLDMSGLLSESTALA
;
A
#
# COMPACT_ATOMS: atom_id res chain seq x y z
N MET A 1 -10.27 -16.92 7.83
CA MET A 1 -9.81 -15.72 8.55
C MET A 1 -8.30 -15.66 8.39
N THR A 2 -7.74 -14.54 7.93
CA THR A 2 -6.28 -14.41 7.74
C THR A 2 -5.57 -14.52 9.09
N ASP A 3 -4.57 -15.40 9.17
CA ASP A 3 -3.66 -15.45 10.32
C ASP A 3 -2.64 -14.31 10.19
N TRP A 4 -2.91 -13.21 10.88
CA TRP A 4 -2.08 -12.01 10.82
C TRP A 4 -0.72 -12.20 11.50
N ASN A 5 -0.63 -13.07 12.52
CA ASN A 5 0.63 -13.33 13.20
C ASN A 5 1.58 -14.08 12.26
N GLN A 6 1.12 -15.17 11.63
CA GLN A 6 1.94 -15.91 10.68
C GLN A 6 2.29 -15.07 9.44
N LYS A 7 1.40 -14.17 9.01
CA LYS A 7 1.70 -13.25 7.91
C LYS A 7 2.76 -12.22 8.30
N GLN A 8 2.66 -11.65 9.50
CA GLN A 8 3.65 -10.71 10.03
C GLN A 8 5.04 -11.35 10.13
N GLU A 9 5.13 -12.54 10.72
CA GLU A 9 6.39 -13.28 10.87
C GLU A 9 7.10 -13.48 9.53
N ARG A 10 6.37 -13.96 8.51
CA ARG A 10 6.92 -14.10 7.15
C ARG A 10 7.27 -12.76 6.52
N PHE A 11 6.41 -11.76 6.67
CA PHE A 11 6.62 -10.44 6.07
C PHE A 11 7.86 -9.74 6.62
N LEU A 12 8.13 -9.90 7.92
CA LEU A 12 9.31 -9.34 8.58
C LEU A 12 10.62 -10.04 8.19
N GLN A 13 10.59 -11.19 7.50
CA GLN A 13 11.81 -11.81 6.93
C GLN A 13 12.32 -11.06 5.69
N TYR A 14 11.46 -10.31 5.01
CA TYR A 14 11.86 -9.50 3.84
C TYR A 14 12.65 -8.27 4.26
N ASN A 15 13.56 -7.82 3.39
CA ASN A 15 14.22 -6.51 3.52
C ASN A 15 13.22 -5.36 3.24
N ILE A 16 13.58 -4.15 3.63
CA ILE A 16 12.72 -2.95 3.45
C ILE A 16 12.32 -2.76 1.97
N PRO A 17 13.22 -2.82 0.97
CA PRO A 17 12.86 -2.77 -0.45
C PRO A 17 11.72 -3.71 -0.83
N THR A 18 11.82 -4.99 -0.47
CA THR A 18 10.81 -6.00 -0.81
C THR A 18 9.48 -5.72 -0.10
N ARG A 19 9.51 -5.27 1.16
CA ARG A 19 8.30 -4.87 1.91
C ARG A 19 7.59 -3.69 1.25
N LEU A 20 8.34 -2.69 0.79
CA LEU A 20 7.79 -1.56 0.03
C LEU A 20 7.23 -2.02 -1.32
N GLY A 21 7.89 -2.94 -2.02
CA GLY A 21 7.37 -3.55 -3.25
C GLY A 21 6.02 -4.27 -3.04
N HIS A 22 5.85 -4.99 -1.92
CA HIS A 22 4.58 -5.61 -1.56
C HIS A 22 3.49 -4.56 -1.27
N LEU A 23 3.84 -3.47 -0.58
CA LEU A 23 2.92 -2.35 -0.36
C LEU A 23 2.49 -1.71 -1.69
N ALA A 24 3.44 -1.40 -2.59
CA ALA A 24 3.15 -0.88 -3.92
C ALA A 24 2.24 -1.81 -4.72
N THR A 25 2.46 -3.13 -4.64
CA THR A 25 1.61 -4.13 -5.28
C THR A 25 0.16 -4.07 -4.77
N ASN A 26 -0.04 -3.91 -3.46
CA ASN A 26 -1.39 -3.76 -2.91
C ASN A 26 -2.06 -2.46 -3.38
N LEU A 27 -1.32 -1.35 -3.46
CA LEU A 27 -1.84 -0.08 -3.99
C LEU A 27 -2.27 -0.20 -5.46
N ALA A 28 -1.47 -0.87 -6.29
CA ALA A 28 -1.81 -1.15 -7.68
C ALA A 28 -3.09 -2.02 -7.80
N ARG A 29 -3.25 -3.01 -6.91
CA ARG A 29 -4.46 -3.85 -6.87
C ARG A 29 -5.69 -3.07 -6.42
N ILE A 30 -5.56 -2.18 -5.43
CA ILE A 30 -6.64 -1.28 -5.02
C ILE A 30 -7.10 -0.45 -6.21
N LYS A 31 -6.17 0.16 -6.97
CA LYS A 31 -6.49 0.90 -8.20
C LYS A 31 -7.31 0.06 -9.17
N SER A 32 -6.83 -1.14 -9.51
CA SER A 32 -7.49 -2.04 -10.46
C SER A 32 -8.92 -2.37 -10.04
N PHE A 33 -9.16 -2.59 -8.75
CA PHE A 33 -10.48 -2.95 -8.23
C PHE A 33 -11.44 -1.77 -8.07
N CYS A 34 -10.97 -0.53 -8.22
CA CYS A 34 -11.85 0.62 -8.38
C CYS A 34 -12.51 0.65 -9.77
N ASP A 35 -11.90 0.04 -10.79
CA ASP A 35 -12.41 0.00 -12.17
C ASP A 35 -13.37 -1.18 -12.43
N ASP A 36 -13.43 -2.16 -11.52
CA ASP A 36 -14.16 -3.42 -11.70
C ASP A 36 -15.40 -3.52 -10.80
N VAL A 37 -16.34 -4.41 -11.18
CA VAL A 37 -17.44 -4.88 -10.32
C VAL A 37 -16.91 -5.86 -9.25
N THR A 38 -15.84 -5.46 -8.56
CA THR A 38 -15.20 -6.26 -7.51
C THR A 38 -16.02 -6.14 -6.23
N PRO A 39 -16.24 -7.24 -5.49
CA PRO A 39 -16.85 -7.19 -4.16
C PRO A 39 -16.19 -6.14 -3.25
N GLN A 40 -17.02 -5.41 -2.50
CA GLN A 40 -16.60 -4.27 -1.67
C GLN A 40 -15.57 -4.65 -0.60
N ASP A 41 -15.65 -5.88 -0.10
CA ASP A 41 -14.78 -6.46 0.93
C ASP A 41 -13.33 -6.66 0.47
N VAL A 42 -13.08 -6.81 -0.83
CA VAL A 42 -11.73 -6.99 -1.38
C VAL A 42 -10.90 -5.72 -1.21
N VAL A 43 -11.43 -4.56 -1.59
CA VAL A 43 -10.68 -3.30 -1.48
C VAL A 43 -10.47 -2.93 -0.01
N ALA A 44 -11.50 -3.09 0.84
CA ALA A 44 -11.36 -2.89 2.28
C ALA A 44 -10.29 -3.82 2.89
N SER A 45 -10.22 -5.07 2.44
CA SER A 45 -9.18 -6.03 2.89
C SER A 45 -7.78 -5.62 2.46
N LEU A 46 -7.60 -5.13 1.22
CA LEU A 46 -6.32 -4.62 0.73
C LEU A 46 -5.87 -3.33 1.43
N LEU A 47 -6.81 -2.43 1.73
CA LEU A 47 -6.54 -1.23 2.53
C LEU A 47 -6.04 -1.62 3.92
N LYS A 48 -6.73 -2.56 4.58
CA LYS A 48 -6.32 -3.05 5.90
C LYS A 48 -4.97 -3.77 5.87
N GLU A 49 -4.72 -4.60 4.88
CA GLU A 49 -3.44 -5.28 4.71
C GLU A 49 -2.28 -4.28 4.47
N SER A 50 -2.51 -3.28 3.64
CA SER A 50 -1.54 -2.21 3.40
C SER A 50 -1.19 -1.43 4.66
N LEU A 51 -2.17 -1.18 5.55
CA LEU A 51 -1.92 -0.56 6.86
C LEU A 51 -1.01 -1.41 7.74
N TYR A 52 -1.20 -2.74 7.77
CA TYR A 52 -0.28 -3.63 8.48
C TYR A 52 1.12 -3.62 7.89
N PHE A 53 1.25 -3.63 6.56
CA PHE A 53 2.56 -3.56 5.92
C PHE A 53 3.29 -2.25 6.27
N ILE A 54 2.56 -1.14 6.35
CA ILE A 54 3.10 0.15 6.82
C ILE A 54 3.57 0.03 8.27
N GLU A 55 2.71 -0.45 9.17
CA GLU A 55 3.02 -0.63 10.60
C GLU A 55 4.27 -1.48 10.83
N TRP A 56 4.46 -2.54 10.02
CA TRP A 56 5.59 -3.46 10.15
C TRP A 56 6.85 -3.00 9.43
N THR A 57 6.78 -1.99 8.57
CA THR A 57 7.92 -1.50 7.77
C THR A 57 8.50 -0.21 8.34
N VAL A 58 7.64 0.75 8.71
CA VAL A 58 8.03 2.09 9.16
C VAL A 58 9.02 2.08 10.33
N PRO A 59 8.89 1.24 11.38
CA PRO A 59 9.84 1.24 12.50
C PRO A 59 11.29 0.99 12.07
N ASN A 60 11.52 0.15 11.06
CA ASN A 60 12.86 -0.09 10.53
C ASN A 60 13.30 1.04 9.59
N MET A 61 12.39 1.65 8.83
CA MET A 61 12.72 2.79 7.96
C MET A 61 13.18 4.00 8.77
N VAL A 62 12.58 4.29 9.93
CA VAL A 62 12.99 5.43 10.79
C VAL A 62 14.47 5.36 11.19
N GLN A 63 15.04 4.16 11.24
CA GLN A 63 16.46 3.95 11.58
C GLN A 63 17.40 4.27 10.41
N THR A 64 16.92 4.25 9.17
CA THR A 64 17.75 4.40 7.96
C THR A 64 17.43 5.66 7.15
N ASP A 65 16.16 6.04 7.06
CA ASP A 65 15.66 7.19 6.31
C ASP A 65 14.31 7.65 6.91
N VAL A 66 14.40 8.64 7.81
CA VAL A 66 13.23 9.19 8.52
C VAL A 66 12.28 9.94 7.58
N ASP A 67 12.80 10.54 6.51
CA ASP A 67 12.01 11.35 5.57
C ASP A 67 11.14 10.44 4.68
N GLN A 68 11.67 9.31 4.23
CA GLN A 68 10.86 8.29 3.56
C GLN A 68 9.87 7.64 4.53
N ALA A 69 10.28 7.35 5.77
CA ALA A 69 9.38 6.78 6.77
C ALA A 69 8.16 7.69 7.01
N ALA A 70 8.37 9.01 7.12
CA ALA A 70 7.31 9.99 7.26
C ALA A 70 6.33 10.01 6.07
N GLN A 71 6.83 9.87 4.84
CA GLN A 71 5.98 9.77 3.64
C GLN A 71 5.09 8.52 3.67
N ILE A 72 5.62 7.38 4.13
CA ILE A 72 4.85 6.14 4.27
C ILE A 72 3.79 6.26 5.38
N VAL A 73 4.06 7.01 6.46
CA VAL A 73 3.05 7.33 7.48
C VAL A 73 1.91 8.20 6.90
N GLU A 74 2.22 9.19 6.06
CA GLU A 74 1.20 10.00 5.38
C GLU A 74 0.34 9.16 4.44
N LEU A 75 0.93 8.21 3.72
CA LEU A 75 0.16 7.19 2.99
C LEU A 75 -0.77 6.42 3.94
N GLY A 76 -0.28 5.96 5.09
CA GLY A 76 -1.10 5.27 6.10
C GLY A 76 -2.32 6.08 6.54
N ARG A 77 -2.19 7.40 6.67
CA ARG A 77 -3.32 8.31 6.98
C ARG A 77 -4.33 8.35 5.84
N ALA A 78 -3.89 8.43 4.59
CA ALA A 78 -4.77 8.38 3.43
C ALA A 78 -5.53 7.04 3.35
N LEU A 79 -4.82 5.91 3.48
CA LEU A 79 -5.43 4.57 3.48
C LEU A 79 -6.47 4.41 4.58
N THR A 80 -6.18 4.92 5.79
CA THR A 80 -7.11 4.87 6.92
C THR A 80 -8.38 5.66 6.61
N ARG A 81 -8.25 6.87 6.06
CA ARG A 81 -9.42 7.68 5.64
C ARG A 81 -10.26 6.95 4.59
N TRP A 82 -9.63 6.33 3.60
CA TRP A 82 -10.33 5.58 2.58
C TRP A 82 -11.03 4.35 3.17
N LEU A 83 -10.37 3.60 4.05
CA LEU A 83 -10.94 2.41 4.69
C LEU A 83 -12.23 2.73 5.45
N PHE A 84 -12.24 3.79 6.27
CA PHE A 84 -13.42 4.17 7.05
C PHE A 84 -14.54 4.80 6.22
N ASN A 85 -14.26 5.30 5.02
CA ASN A 85 -15.24 5.96 4.16
C ASN A 85 -15.54 5.19 2.88
N TRP A 86 -15.09 3.93 2.78
CA TRP A 86 -15.05 3.21 1.50
C TRP A 86 -16.42 3.07 0.84
N GLU A 87 -17.47 2.77 1.61
CA GLU A 87 -18.83 2.62 1.04
C GLU A 87 -19.32 3.92 0.39
N LYS A 88 -19.05 5.04 1.05
CA LYS A 88 -19.38 6.38 0.57
C LYS A 88 -18.55 6.73 -0.66
N ILE A 89 -17.25 6.48 -0.61
CA ILE A 89 -16.32 6.73 -1.73
C ILE A 89 -16.76 5.95 -2.97
N ARG A 90 -17.05 4.66 -2.81
CA ARG A 90 -17.43 3.79 -3.94
C ARG A 90 -18.76 4.20 -4.59
N SER A 91 -19.67 4.77 -3.81
CA SER A 91 -20.98 5.22 -4.30
C SER A 91 -20.93 6.61 -4.96
N ASP A 92 -19.79 7.31 -4.87
CA ASP A 92 -19.56 8.63 -5.44
C ASP A 92 -18.46 8.54 -6.51
N SER A 93 -18.85 8.67 -7.79
CA SER A 93 -17.94 8.53 -8.92
C SER A 93 -16.78 9.55 -8.88
N THR A 94 -17.00 10.73 -8.33
CA THR A 94 -15.95 11.76 -8.21
C THR A 94 -14.95 11.37 -7.14
N ALA A 95 -15.44 10.97 -5.96
CA ALA A 95 -14.58 10.50 -4.87
C ALA A 95 -13.79 9.24 -5.27
N LEU A 96 -14.43 8.31 -5.99
CA LEU A 96 -13.77 7.10 -6.49
C LEU A 96 -12.63 7.43 -7.46
N THR A 97 -12.87 8.35 -8.40
CA THR A 97 -11.85 8.82 -9.37
C THR A 97 -10.67 9.49 -8.67
N GLN A 98 -10.93 10.26 -7.61
CA GLN A 98 -9.87 10.87 -6.79
C GLN A 98 -9.01 9.79 -6.12
N VAL A 99 -9.62 8.80 -5.47
CA VAL A 99 -8.88 7.69 -4.85
C VAL A 99 -8.07 6.91 -5.89
N GLN A 100 -8.61 6.64 -7.08
CA GLN A 100 -7.89 5.98 -8.17
C GLN A 100 -6.62 6.74 -8.57
N THR A 101 -6.73 8.07 -8.69
CA THR A 101 -5.61 8.93 -9.06
C THR A 101 -4.55 8.92 -7.95
N GLU A 102 -4.97 9.16 -6.71
CA GLU A 102 -4.07 9.21 -5.55
C GLU A 102 -3.37 7.87 -5.30
N VAL A 103 -4.11 6.75 -5.34
CA VAL A 103 -3.53 5.42 -5.11
C VAL A 103 -2.56 5.02 -6.23
N SER A 104 -2.80 5.46 -7.47
CA SER A 104 -1.86 5.25 -8.58
C SER A 104 -0.55 6.01 -8.37
N LEU A 105 -0.63 7.26 -7.91
CA LEU A 105 0.55 8.06 -7.59
C LEU A 105 1.33 7.46 -6.42
N TRP A 106 0.63 7.01 -5.37
CA TRP A 106 1.27 6.34 -4.24
C TRP A 106 1.89 5.00 -4.64
N SER A 107 1.22 4.22 -5.48
CA SER A 107 1.77 2.95 -5.97
C SER A 107 3.10 3.17 -6.68
N GLN A 108 3.19 4.15 -7.58
CA GLN A 108 4.42 4.46 -8.27
C GLN A 108 5.49 4.96 -7.30
N ARG A 109 5.14 5.92 -6.43
CA ARG A 109 6.09 6.50 -5.46
C ARG A 109 6.68 5.46 -4.52
N VAL A 110 5.86 4.56 -3.98
CA VAL A 110 6.32 3.49 -3.07
C VAL A 110 7.19 2.49 -3.82
N LEU A 111 6.88 2.20 -5.08
CA LEU A 111 7.72 1.36 -5.92
C LEU A 111 9.08 2.03 -6.20
N ASP A 112 9.09 3.34 -6.46
CA ASP A 112 10.33 4.09 -6.64
C ASP A 112 11.18 4.11 -5.36
N MET A 113 10.55 4.34 -4.20
CA MET A 113 11.20 4.24 -2.87
C MET A 113 11.81 2.86 -2.62
N SER A 114 11.20 1.80 -3.15
CA SER A 114 11.72 0.44 -2.99
C SER A 114 13.05 0.21 -3.71
N GLY A 115 13.35 0.97 -4.77
CA GLY A 115 14.54 0.77 -5.60
C GLY A 115 14.52 -0.48 -6.49
N LEU A 116 13.48 -1.33 -6.42
CA LEU A 116 13.43 -2.62 -7.11
C LEU A 116 13.43 -2.51 -8.65
N LEU A 117 12.91 -1.42 -9.21
CA LEU A 117 12.95 -1.16 -10.65
C LEU A 117 14.36 -0.88 -11.18
N SER A 118 15.19 -0.24 -10.35
CA SER A 118 16.60 0.06 -10.69
C SER A 118 17.49 -1.18 -10.59
N GLU A 119 17.21 -2.09 -9.64
CA GLU A 119 17.95 -3.36 -9.53
C GLU A 119 17.61 -4.35 -10.65
N SER A 120 16.34 -4.43 -11.08
CA SER A 120 15.90 -5.33 -12.16
C SER A 120 16.51 -4.99 -13.52
N THR A 121 16.91 -3.74 -13.74
CA THR A 121 17.51 -3.26 -15.01
C THR A 121 19.03 -3.35 -15.01
N ALA A 122 19.67 -3.41 -13.84
CA ALA A 122 21.11 -3.60 -13.70
C ALA A 122 21.55 -5.07 -13.84
N LEU A 123 20.61 -6.01 -13.71
CA LEU A 123 20.85 -7.46 -13.82
C LEU A 123 20.45 -8.04 -15.20
N ALA A 124 20.02 -7.20 -16.14
CA ALA A 124 19.60 -7.55 -17.50
C ALA A 124 20.67 -7.16 -18.53
#